data_AF-A0A524BKR1-F1
#
_entry.id   AF-A0A524BKR1-F1
#
_cell.length_a   1.000
_cell.length_b   1.000
_cell.length_c   1.000
_cell.angle_alpha   90.00
_cell.angle_beta   90.00
_cell.angle_gamma   90.00
#
_symmetry.space_group_name_H-M   'P 1'
#
loop_
_entity.id
_entity.type
_entity.pdbx_description
1 polymer ?
#
loop_
_entity_poly.entity_id
_entity_poly.type
_entity_poly.pdbx_seq_one_letter_code
_entity_poly.pdbx_strand_id
1 'polypeptide(L)'
;MITIALAVVFLPMPLASAEPGFAGRWVSESQRQSGFGYALTLKPATNSSADYIGILRFSYPDGRVGSTVRVTGNGMGNSLVLTARDGSFDRSGRTLRATVDPGSGDMTFVNCQERLRLVMSWALDTDCVLRRSR
;
A
#
# COMPACT_ATOMS: atom_id res chain seq x y z
N MET A 1 -25.57 15.72 53.60
CA MET A 1 -25.65 15.94 52.14
C MET A 1 -24.32 15.49 51.56
N ILE A 2 -24.29 14.35 50.86
CA ILE A 2 -23.06 13.78 50.29
C ILE A 2 -23.03 14.17 48.81
N THR A 3 -22.10 15.06 48.46
CA THR A 3 -21.89 15.52 47.09
C THR A 3 -21.05 14.47 46.36
N ILE A 4 -21.67 13.73 45.43
CA ILE A 4 -20.98 12.78 44.56
C ILE A 4 -20.25 13.59 43.49
N ALA A 5 -18.92 13.61 43.55
CA ALA A 5 -18.09 14.15 42.49
C ALA A 5 -18.05 13.15 41.32
N LEU A 6 -18.66 13.52 40.21
CA LEU A 6 -18.66 12.74 38.98
C LEU A 6 -17.30 12.88 38.29
N ALA A 7 -16.43 11.87 38.44
CA ALA A 7 -15.16 11.81 37.72
C ALA A 7 -15.42 11.36 36.27
N VAL A 8 -15.42 12.30 35.33
CA VAL A 8 -15.43 12.01 33.90
C VAL A 8 -14.02 11.56 33.49
N VAL A 9 -13.84 10.24 33.34
CA VAL A 9 -12.62 9.65 32.79
C VAL A 9 -12.60 9.92 31.29
N PHE A 10 -11.83 10.92 30.86
CA PHE A 10 -11.46 11.10 29.45
C PHE A 10 -10.53 9.95 29.06
N LEU A 11 -11.07 8.90 28.44
CA LEU A 11 -10.27 7.90 27.74
C LEU A 11 -9.67 8.56 26.48
N PRO A 12 -8.33 8.58 26.31
CA PRO A 12 -7.75 9.00 25.05
C PRO A 12 -8.16 7.99 23.98
N MET A 13 -9.02 8.41 23.04
CA MET A 13 -9.24 7.62 21.83
C MET A 13 -7.90 7.49 21.10
N PRO A 14 -7.48 6.28 20.71
CA PRO A 14 -6.28 6.13 19.90
C PRO A 14 -6.55 6.84 18.58
N LEU A 15 -5.86 7.97 18.36
CA LEU A 15 -5.65 8.51 17.03
C LEU A 15 -4.95 7.39 16.27
N ALA A 16 -5.61 6.81 15.26
CA ALA A 16 -4.98 5.97 14.27
C ALA A 16 -3.92 6.84 13.58
N SER A 17 -2.71 6.83 14.13
CA SER A 17 -1.57 7.57 13.61
C SER A 17 -1.01 6.70 12.51
N ALA A 18 -1.30 7.05 11.26
CA ALA A 18 -0.65 6.42 10.12
C ALA A 18 0.87 6.56 10.32
N GLU A 19 1.58 5.45 10.54
CA GLU A 19 3.03 5.46 10.66
C GLU A 19 3.60 6.12 9.37
N PRO A 20 4.47 7.14 9.44
CA PRO A 20 4.94 7.84 8.24
C PRO A 20 5.63 6.94 7.18
N GLY A 21 5.90 5.67 7.54
CA GLY A 21 6.66 4.70 6.75
C GLY A 21 6.10 4.39 5.36
N PHE A 22 4.78 4.32 5.17
CA PHE A 22 4.20 3.84 3.90
C PHE A 22 3.74 4.93 2.94
N ALA A 23 3.57 6.17 3.41
CA ALA A 23 3.12 7.27 2.56
C ALA A 23 4.12 7.57 1.41
N GLY A 24 3.63 8.15 0.33
CA GLY A 24 4.45 8.55 -0.81
C GLY A 24 4.27 7.64 -2.03
N ARG A 25 5.16 7.85 -3.02
CA ARG A 25 5.14 7.13 -4.29
C ARG A 25 6.22 6.04 -4.27
N TRP A 26 5.83 4.84 -4.67
CA TRP A 26 6.63 3.64 -4.74
C TRP A 26 6.57 3.11 -6.16
N VAL A 27 7.71 2.71 -6.70
CA VAL A 27 7.85 2.33 -8.12
C VAL A 27 8.56 0.99 -8.18
N SER A 28 8.00 0.04 -8.93
CA SER A 28 8.63 -1.27 -9.16
C SER A 28 9.95 -1.10 -9.91
N GLU A 29 10.90 -2.00 -9.68
CA GLU A 29 12.22 -1.92 -10.33
C GLU A 29 12.11 -2.04 -11.87
N SER A 30 11.20 -2.87 -12.38
CA SER A 30 10.95 -2.97 -13.83
C SER A 30 10.52 -1.61 -14.41
N GLN A 31 9.67 -0.87 -13.70
CA GLN A 31 9.16 0.41 -14.18
C GLN A 31 10.27 1.46 -14.21
N ARG A 32 11.20 1.39 -13.26
CA ARG A 32 12.37 2.28 -13.24
C ARG A 32 13.32 1.99 -14.41
N GLN A 33 13.52 0.71 -14.75
CA GLN A 33 14.51 0.30 -15.75
C GLN A 33 13.99 0.36 -17.19
N SER A 34 12.71 0.03 -17.39
CA SER A 34 12.15 -0.23 -18.73
C SER A 34 10.81 0.44 -19.00
N GLY A 35 10.26 1.19 -18.02
CA GLY A 35 8.94 1.82 -18.13
C GLY A 35 7.74 0.84 -18.02
N PHE A 36 7.98 -0.46 -18.13
CA PHE A 36 7.03 -1.53 -17.84
C PHE A 36 6.97 -1.83 -16.34
N GLY A 37 5.80 -2.00 -15.73
CA GLY A 37 5.69 -2.39 -14.31
C GLY A 37 4.52 -1.70 -13.61
N TYR A 38 4.73 -1.26 -12.37
CA TYR A 38 3.68 -0.58 -11.61
C TYR A 38 4.20 0.39 -10.55
N ALA A 39 3.37 1.40 -10.29
CA ALA A 39 3.60 2.37 -9.23
C ALA A 39 2.45 2.37 -8.24
N LEU A 40 2.79 2.35 -6.96
CA LEU A 40 1.87 2.55 -5.85
C LEU A 40 2.03 3.98 -5.32
N THR A 41 0.93 4.70 -5.14
CA THR A 41 0.96 5.99 -4.45
C THR A 41 0.02 5.92 -3.26
N LEU A 42 0.54 6.17 -2.06
CA LEU A 42 -0.20 6.15 -0.79
C LEU A 42 -0.18 7.52 -0.13
N LYS A 43 -1.30 7.84 0.52
CA LYS A 43 -1.45 9.02 1.38
C LYS A 43 -2.14 8.59 2.67
N PRO A 44 -1.82 9.22 3.82
CA PRO A 44 -2.59 9.01 5.04
C PRO A 44 -4.07 9.26 4.78
N ALA A 45 -4.93 8.39 5.29
CA ALA A 45 -6.36 8.59 5.17
C ALA A 45 -6.85 9.50 6.31
N THR A 46 -7.64 10.52 5.98
CA THR A 46 -8.32 11.35 6.98
C THR A 46 -9.71 10.76 7.25
N ASN A 47 -10.05 10.48 8.51
CA ASN A 47 -11.37 10.00 8.95
C ASN A 47 -11.82 8.69 8.27
N SER A 48 -10.91 7.72 8.13
CA SER A 48 -11.21 6.40 7.57
C SER A 48 -10.86 5.29 8.56
N SER A 49 -11.51 4.14 8.43
CA SER A 49 -11.10 2.91 9.10
C SER A 49 -9.81 2.30 8.53
N ALA A 50 -9.26 2.90 7.47
CA ALA A 50 -7.96 2.56 6.91
C ALA A 50 -6.93 3.64 7.28
N ASP A 51 -5.67 3.25 7.43
CA ASP A 51 -4.56 4.17 7.69
C ASP A 51 -4.12 4.93 6.43
N TYR A 52 -4.24 4.28 5.27
CA TYR A 52 -3.85 4.85 3.97
C TYR A 52 -4.94 4.68 2.92
N ILE A 53 -4.97 5.63 2.00
CA ILE A 53 -5.65 5.52 0.71
C ILE A 53 -4.62 5.65 -0.40
N GLY A 54 -4.85 4.99 -1.52
CA GLY A 54 -3.91 5.05 -2.62
C GLY A 54 -4.40 4.49 -3.93
N ILE A 55 -3.46 4.45 -4.86
CA ILE A 55 -3.67 3.99 -6.22
C ILE A 55 -2.47 3.13 -6.63
N LEU A 56 -2.76 1.93 -7.12
CA LEU A 56 -1.81 1.09 -7.83
C LEU A 56 -2.05 1.24 -9.34
N ARG A 57 -1.05 1.67 -10.09
CA ARG A 57 -1.15 1.95 -11.52
C ARG A 57 -0.15 1.11 -12.29
N PHE A 58 -0.64 0.36 -13.27
CA PHE A 58 0.19 -0.46 -14.15
C PHE A 58 0.70 0.35 -15.36
N SER A 59 1.86 -0.04 -15.89
CA SER A 59 2.49 0.57 -17.08
C SER A 59 3.01 -0.53 -17.99
N TYR A 60 2.79 -0.35 -19.30
CA TYR A 60 3.14 -1.34 -20.32
C TYR A 60 4.32 -0.86 -21.19
N PRO A 61 5.06 -1.77 -21.84
CA PRO A 61 6.27 -1.41 -22.61
C PRO A 61 5.96 -0.55 -23.84
N ASP A 62 4.72 -0.62 -24.34
CA ASP A 62 4.21 0.18 -25.46
C ASP A 62 3.82 1.61 -25.05
N GLY A 63 4.12 2.01 -23.81
CA GLY A 63 3.80 3.33 -23.26
C GLY A 63 2.33 3.49 -22.88
N ARG A 64 1.49 2.46 -23.04
CA ARG A 64 0.10 2.52 -22.63
C ARG A 64 0.01 2.63 -21.11
N VAL A 65 -0.88 3.51 -20.68
CA VAL A 65 -1.30 3.57 -19.29
C VAL A 65 -2.14 2.33 -19.01
N GLY A 66 -1.67 1.51 -18.07
CA GLY A 66 -2.37 0.31 -17.68
C GLY A 66 -3.50 0.56 -16.69
N SER A 67 -4.13 -0.53 -16.28
CA SER A 67 -5.22 -0.51 -15.31
C SER A 67 -4.82 0.25 -14.04
N THR A 68 -5.82 0.85 -13.39
CA THR A 68 -5.65 1.58 -12.15
C THR A 68 -6.55 0.95 -11.10
N VAL A 69 -5.98 0.56 -9.97
CA VAL A 69 -6.67 -0.07 -8.84
C VAL A 69 -6.61 0.88 -7.66
N ARG A 70 -7.76 1.37 -7.18
CA ARG A 70 -7.80 2.15 -5.94
C ARG A 70 -7.68 1.20 -4.76
N VAL A 71 -6.88 1.59 -3.77
CA VAL A 71 -6.58 0.75 -2.62
C VAL A 71 -6.78 1.50 -1.31
N THR A 72 -7.10 0.75 -0.26
CA THR A 72 -6.91 1.16 1.14
C THR A 72 -5.82 0.33 1.77
N GLY A 73 -5.02 0.94 2.63
CA GLY A 73 -3.95 0.28 3.36
C GLY A 73 -4.16 0.33 4.86
N ASN A 74 -3.86 -0.77 5.54
CA ASN A 74 -3.72 -0.81 7.01
C ASN A 74 -2.29 -1.22 7.34
N GLY A 75 -1.59 -0.35 8.08
CA GLY A 75 -0.20 -0.54 8.49
C GLY A 75 -0.11 -1.12 9.90
N MET A 76 0.89 -1.97 10.13
CA MET A 76 1.26 -2.45 11.45
C MET A 76 2.77 -2.67 11.50
N GLY A 77 3.49 -1.74 12.11
CA GLY A 77 4.95 -1.75 12.15
C GLY A 77 5.52 -1.66 10.74
N ASN A 78 6.31 -2.65 10.33
CA ASN A 78 6.89 -2.70 8.99
C ASN A 78 5.99 -3.38 7.94
N SER A 79 4.79 -3.82 8.32
CA SER A 79 3.86 -4.53 7.44
C SER A 79 2.68 -3.65 7.01
N LEU A 80 2.20 -3.85 5.80
CA LEU A 80 1.08 -3.12 5.21
C LEU A 80 0.19 -4.09 4.43
N VAL A 81 -1.12 -4.04 4.69
CA VAL A 81 -2.11 -4.78 3.90
C VAL A 81 -2.91 -3.81 3.04
N LEU A 82 -2.73 -3.89 1.73
CA LEU A 82 -3.49 -3.16 0.73
C LEU A 82 -4.72 -3.98 0.32
N THR A 83 -5.88 -3.34 0.30
CA THR A 83 -7.14 -3.92 -0.17
C THR A 83 -7.65 -3.12 -1.36
N ALA A 84 -7.94 -3.79 -2.47
CA ALA A 84 -8.56 -3.18 -3.65
C ALA A 84 -9.99 -2.71 -3.32
N ARG A 85 -10.25 -1.42 -3.49
CA ARG A 85 -11.59 -0.82 -3.39
C ARG A 85 -12.41 -1.15 -4.62
N ASP A 86 -11.83 -0.97 -5.80
CA ASP A 86 -12.40 -1.33 -7.09
C ASP A 86 -11.47 -2.25 -7.88
N GLY A 87 -12.08 -3.13 -8.66
CA GLY A 87 -11.35 -4.17 -9.39
C GLY A 87 -10.65 -5.18 -8.48
N SER A 88 -9.56 -5.72 -8.98
CA SER A 88 -8.73 -6.74 -8.33
C SER A 88 -7.30 -6.62 -8.85
N PHE A 89 -6.35 -7.15 -8.09
CA PHE A 89 -4.94 -7.15 -8.50
C PHE A 89 -4.67 -8.23 -9.58
N ASP A 90 -5.46 -9.32 -9.55
CA ASP A 90 -5.53 -10.42 -10.53
C ASP A 90 -6.98 -10.97 -10.64
N ARG A 91 -7.16 -12.21 -11.13
CA ARG A 91 -8.46 -12.90 -11.20
C ARG A 91 -8.99 -13.41 -9.84
N SER A 92 -8.25 -13.34 -8.73
CA SER A 92 -8.60 -14.08 -7.50
C SER A 92 -8.42 -13.34 -6.16
N GLY A 93 -7.73 -12.20 -6.13
CA GLY A 93 -7.32 -11.53 -4.91
C GLY A 93 -7.71 -10.07 -4.81
N ARG A 94 -8.34 -9.72 -3.68
CA ARG A 94 -8.59 -8.32 -3.29
C ARG A 94 -7.48 -7.72 -2.42
N THR A 95 -6.49 -8.52 -2.00
CA THR A 95 -5.45 -8.05 -1.07
C THR A 95 -4.04 -8.24 -1.60
N LEU A 96 -3.21 -7.21 -1.40
CA LEU A 96 -1.76 -7.22 -1.59
C LEU A 96 -1.12 -6.96 -0.22
N ARG A 97 -0.12 -7.76 0.13
CA ARG A 97 0.61 -7.63 1.38
C ARG A 97 1.99 -7.09 1.08
N ALA A 98 2.42 -6.10 1.85
CA ALA A 98 3.69 -5.44 1.69
C ALA A 98 4.45 -5.40 3.01
N THR A 99 5.78 -5.42 2.92
CA THR A 99 6.68 -5.17 4.05
C THR A 99 7.73 -4.15 3.65
N VAL A 100 8.05 -3.20 4.51
CA VAL A 100 9.16 -2.26 4.29
C VAL A 100 10.39 -2.74 5.07
N ASP A 101 11.51 -2.88 4.37
CA ASP A 101 12.79 -3.19 5.01
C ASP A 101 13.30 -1.94 5.76
N PRO A 102 13.60 -2.04 7.07
CA PRO A 102 14.02 -0.89 7.86
C PRO A 102 15.44 -0.39 7.55
N GLY A 103 16.28 -1.23 6.92
CA GLY A 103 17.65 -0.87 6.55
C GLY A 103 17.73 -0.18 5.19
N SER A 104 17.07 -0.74 4.17
CA SER A 104 17.07 -0.18 2.80
C SER A 104 15.94 0.82 2.56
N GLY A 105 14.83 0.72 3.30
CA GLY A 105 13.61 1.49 3.05
C GLY A 105 12.81 0.98 1.85
N ASP A 106 13.19 -0.14 1.24
CA ASP A 106 12.50 -0.74 0.09
C ASP A 106 11.22 -1.45 0.55
N MET A 107 10.15 -1.35 -0.24
CA MET A 107 8.89 -2.04 0.00
C MET A 107 8.84 -3.31 -0.83
N THR A 108 8.58 -4.46 -0.20
CA THR A 108 8.40 -5.73 -0.91
C THR A 108 6.95 -6.19 -0.82
N PHE A 109 6.32 -6.48 -1.95
CA PHE A 109 5.02 -7.15 -2.02
C PHE A 109 5.19 -8.65 -1.87
N VAL A 110 4.92 -9.18 -0.68
CA VAL A 110 5.20 -10.57 -0.29
C VAL A 110 4.36 -11.61 -1.04
N ASN A 111 3.18 -11.23 -1.53
CA ASN A 111 2.30 -12.09 -2.32
C ASN A 111 2.16 -11.62 -3.78
N CYS A 112 3.11 -10.81 -4.27
CA CYS A 112 3.10 -10.26 -5.62
C CYS A 112 2.98 -11.33 -6.71
N GLN A 113 3.76 -12.42 -6.63
CA GLN A 113 3.74 -13.47 -7.65
C GLN A 113 2.37 -14.15 -7.78
N GLU A 114 1.63 -14.30 -6.68
CA GLU A 114 0.27 -14.85 -6.71
C GLU A 114 -0.71 -13.81 -7.28
N ARG A 115 -0.55 -12.54 -6.89
CA ARG A 115 -1.57 -11.49 -7.09
C ARG A 115 -1.36 -10.60 -8.28
N LEU A 116 -0.21 -10.64 -8.95
CA LEU A 116 0.12 -9.78 -10.09
C LEU A 116 0.59 -10.59 -11.31
N ARG A 117 0.57 -11.93 -11.23
CA ARG A 117 1.03 -12.86 -12.29
C ARG A 117 0.47 -12.57 -13.68
N LEU A 118 -0.80 -12.18 -13.75
CA LEU A 118 -1.51 -11.94 -15.00
C LEU A 118 -1.11 -10.62 -15.65
N VAL A 119 -0.52 -9.69 -14.90
CA VAL A 119 -0.05 -8.39 -15.39
C VAL A 119 1.46 -8.42 -15.66
N MET A 120 2.18 -9.27 -14.95
CA MET A 120 3.65 -9.32 -14.95
C MET A 120 4.23 -10.41 -15.84
N SER A 121 3.43 -11.00 -16.74
CA SER A 121 3.66 -12.35 -17.28
C SER A 121 5.05 -12.60 -17.87
N TRP A 122 5.84 -11.59 -18.26
CA TRP A 122 7.10 -11.75 -18.98
C TRP A 122 8.32 -10.98 -18.40
N ALA A 123 8.27 -10.43 -17.18
CA ALA A 123 9.42 -9.74 -16.56
C ALA A 123 9.82 -10.33 -15.19
N LEU A 124 11.12 -10.61 -15.07
CA LEU A 124 11.83 -11.47 -14.12
C LEU A 124 11.80 -11.03 -12.64
N ASP A 125 11.88 -12.04 -11.76
CA ASP A 125 12.35 -12.21 -10.37
C ASP A 125 12.50 -11.01 -9.39
N THR A 126 12.77 -9.78 -9.82
CA THR A 126 13.01 -8.61 -8.94
C THR A 126 11.78 -7.73 -8.71
N ASP A 127 10.69 -8.02 -9.39
CA ASP A 127 9.65 -7.02 -9.60
C ASP A 127 8.55 -7.02 -8.53
N CYS A 128 8.83 -7.68 -7.39
CA CYS A 128 8.03 -7.59 -6.16
C CYS A 128 8.54 -6.47 -5.24
N VAL A 129 9.70 -5.88 -5.56
CA VAL A 129 10.34 -4.82 -4.75
C VAL A 129 10.06 -3.47 -5.39
N LEU A 130 9.57 -2.54 -4.58
CA LEU A 130 9.28 -1.17 -4.94
C LEU A 130 10.20 -0.24 -4.16
N ARG A 131 10.74 0.74 -4.88
CA ARG A 131 11.55 1.81 -4.29
C ARG A 131 10.77 3.08 -4.19
N ARG A 132 11.00 3.83 -3.12
CA ARG A 132 10.40 5.14 -2.95
C ARG A 132 10.91 6.08 -4.05
N SER A 133 9.99 6.66 -4.81
CA SER A 133 10.29 7.76 -5.73
C SER A 133 10.42 9.04 -4.91
N ARG A 134 11.49 9.79 -5.18
CA ARG A 134 11.65 11.16 -4.68
C ARG A 134 10.57 12.06 -5.26
#